data_AF-A0A220SC82-F1
#
_entry.id   AF-A0A220SC82-F1
#
_cell.length_a   1.000
_cell.length_b   1.000
_cell.length_c   1.000
_cell.angle_alpha   90.00
_cell.angle_beta   90.00
_cell.angle_gamma   90.00
#
_symmetry.space_group_name_H-M   'P 1'
#
loop_
_entity.id
_entity.type
_entity.pdbx_description
1 polymer ?
#
loop_
_entity_poly.entity_id
_entity_poly.type
_entity_poly.pdbx_seq_one_letter_code
_entity_poly.pdbx_strand_id
1 'polypeptide(L)'
;MKKTLSIIALSIIGFGLVSCKKENKEAQGAASVTADSTAVAATPTDSTGAPVATETATPAVSSQPSTSIALSESNFDFGNIKKGDKVQHVYEVTNTGKNPLVISEVKPGCGCTAPDFTKEPILPGKKGNITLHFDSSNFDGNVQKYADVYANVEKAPIKLTFTANIQP
;
A
#
# COMPACT_ATOMS: atom_id res chain seq x y z
N MET A 1 50.60 -12.08 4.45
CA MET A 1 51.43 -11.43 3.40
C MET A 1 50.97 -11.91 2.03
N LYS A 2 50.20 -11.08 1.31
CA LYS A 2 50.34 -10.85 -0.14
C LYS A 2 49.36 -9.75 -0.54
N LYS A 3 49.94 -8.56 -0.71
CA LYS A 3 49.33 -7.33 -1.21
C LYS A 3 49.24 -7.45 -2.73
N THR A 4 48.14 -7.05 -3.33
CA THR A 4 48.11 -6.59 -4.72
C THR A 4 47.39 -5.26 -4.78
N LEU A 5 48.20 -4.23 -4.96
CA LEU A 5 47.84 -2.84 -5.21
C LEU A 5 47.43 -2.65 -6.68
N SER A 6 46.64 -1.60 -6.88
CA SER A 6 46.51 -0.73 -8.07
C SER A 6 45.73 -1.27 -9.27
N ILE A 7 44.72 -0.51 -9.70
CA ILE A 7 44.80 0.36 -10.90
C ILE A 7 43.69 1.43 -10.84
N ILE A 8 44.12 2.65 -11.08
CA ILE A 8 43.37 3.89 -11.25
C ILE A 8 42.76 3.89 -12.66
N ALA A 9 41.49 4.29 -12.79
CA ALA A 9 40.98 4.84 -14.04
C ALA A 9 39.94 5.93 -13.74
N LEU A 10 40.41 7.18 -13.78
CA LEU A 10 39.56 8.35 -13.99
C LEU A 10 38.98 8.26 -15.41
N SER A 11 37.67 8.46 -15.56
CA SER A 11 37.07 8.86 -16.84
C SER A 11 35.88 9.75 -16.58
N ILE A 12 36.16 11.04 -16.74
CA ILE A 12 35.22 12.15 -16.79
C ILE A 12 34.68 12.18 -18.22
N ILE A 13 33.40 11.96 -18.44
CA ILE A 13 32.72 12.37 -19.68
C ILE A 13 31.37 12.95 -19.29
N GLY A 14 31.28 14.27 -19.33
CA GLY A 14 30.02 14.99 -19.37
C GLY A 14 29.45 15.03 -20.78
N PHE A 15 28.14 14.89 -20.88
CA PHE A 15 27.24 15.31 -21.96
C PHE A 15 25.93 15.61 -21.22
N GLY A 16 25.27 16.77 -21.29
CA GLY A 16 25.17 17.72 -22.39
C GLY A 16 23.68 17.83 -22.78
N LEU A 17 23.07 18.95 -22.39
CA LEU A 17 21.91 19.61 -23.01
C LEU A 17 20.50 18.99 -22.85
N VAL A 18 19.76 19.44 -21.82
CA VAL A 18 18.29 19.41 -21.79
C VAL A 18 17.75 20.66 -22.48
N SER A 19 16.93 20.47 -23.51
CA SER A 19 16.20 21.52 -24.22
C SER A 19 14.81 21.02 -24.63
N CYS A 20 13.90 21.98 -24.81
CA CYS A 20 12.56 21.90 -25.42
C CYS A 20 11.38 21.45 -24.54
N LYS A 21 10.85 22.44 -23.80
CA LYS A 21 9.53 23.05 -23.99
C LYS A 21 8.56 22.31 -24.93
N LYS A 22 7.43 21.84 -24.38
CA LYS A 22 6.22 21.54 -25.15
C LYS A 22 4.99 21.86 -24.29
N GLU A 23 4.30 22.92 -24.68
CA GLU A 23 3.03 23.36 -24.13
C GLU A 23 1.92 22.37 -24.53
N ASN A 24 1.11 21.98 -23.55
CA ASN A 24 -0.03 21.09 -23.71
C ASN A 24 -1.24 21.90 -24.21
N LYS A 25 -1.87 21.38 -25.26
CA LYS A 25 -3.08 21.89 -25.89
C LYS A 25 -4.29 21.23 -25.21
N GLU A 26 -5.02 22.00 -24.41
CA GLU A 26 -6.32 21.58 -23.87
C GLU A 26 -7.36 21.54 -25.00
N ALA A 27 -8.01 20.38 -25.13
CA ALA A 27 -9.25 20.24 -25.89
C ALA A 27 -10.40 20.15 -24.87
N GLN A 28 -11.16 21.23 -24.75
CA GLN A 28 -12.42 21.25 -24.00
C GLN A 28 -13.56 20.84 -24.93
N GLY A 29 -14.16 19.69 -24.62
CA GLY A 29 -15.53 19.38 -25.01
C GLY A 29 -16.46 19.78 -23.86
N ALA A 30 -17.49 20.56 -24.16
CA ALA A 30 -18.62 20.77 -23.28
C ALA A 30 -19.86 21.07 -24.14
N ALA A 31 -20.71 20.06 -24.28
CA ALA A 31 -22.09 20.21 -24.71
C ALA A 31 -22.95 19.53 -23.63
N SER A 32 -23.74 20.31 -22.91
CA SER A 32 -24.90 19.78 -22.19
C SER A 32 -25.92 20.91 -22.03
N VAL A 33 -27.00 20.75 -22.76
CA VAL A 33 -28.20 21.57 -22.76
C VAL A 33 -29.14 21.18 -21.62
N THR A 34 -29.94 22.18 -21.27
CA THR A 34 -30.97 22.35 -20.23
C THR A 34 -32.20 21.44 -20.30
N ALA A 35 -32.84 21.20 -19.14
CA ALA A 35 -34.30 21.17 -18.83
C ALA A 35 -34.49 20.37 -17.51
N ASP A 36 -34.83 20.93 -16.35
CA ASP A 36 -36.04 21.62 -15.86
C ASP A 36 -37.30 20.74 -15.63
N SER A 37 -37.93 21.03 -14.49
CA SER A 37 -39.28 20.69 -14.00
C SER A 37 -39.45 19.45 -13.11
N THR A 38 -40.29 19.42 -12.07
CA THR A 38 -40.83 20.36 -11.05
C THR A 38 -41.92 19.51 -10.34
N ALA A 39 -41.91 19.49 -9.00
CA ALA A 39 -42.98 19.20 -7.99
C ALA A 39 -44.09 18.15 -8.30
N VAL A 40 -44.61 17.38 -7.34
CA VAL A 40 -45.58 17.80 -6.31
C VAL A 40 -45.66 16.77 -5.16
N ALA A 41 -46.00 17.29 -3.98
CA ALA A 41 -46.08 16.71 -2.65
C ALA A 41 -47.16 15.64 -2.38
N ALA A 42 -46.96 14.86 -1.30
CA ALA A 42 -47.93 14.64 -0.21
C ALA A 42 -47.29 13.89 0.99
N THR A 43 -47.42 14.45 2.19
CA THR A 43 -47.33 13.80 3.52
C THR A 43 -48.75 13.44 4.00
N PRO A 44 -49.03 12.84 5.19
CA PRO A 44 -48.20 12.25 6.26
C PRO A 44 -48.67 10.82 6.66
N THR A 45 -48.01 10.13 7.60
CA THR A 45 -48.64 9.44 8.76
C THR A 45 -47.57 8.95 9.75
N ASP A 46 -47.85 9.27 11.00
CA ASP A 46 -47.17 9.04 12.27
C ASP A 46 -47.18 7.56 12.72
N SER A 47 -46.08 7.11 13.34
CA SER A 47 -46.09 6.09 14.41
C SER A 47 -44.72 5.97 15.08
N THR A 48 -44.62 6.70 16.19
CA THR A 48 -44.06 6.31 17.48
C THR A 48 -43.18 5.05 17.57
N GLY A 49 -41.91 5.27 17.90
CA GLY A 49 -41.01 4.27 18.48
C GLY A 49 -39.69 4.91 18.95
N ALA A 50 -39.60 5.27 20.23
CA ALA A 50 -38.36 5.65 20.91
C ALA A 50 -37.80 4.44 21.70
N PRO A 51 -36.55 4.45 22.20
CA PRO A 51 -35.29 4.87 21.57
C PRO A 51 -34.31 3.66 21.59
N VAL A 52 -33.84 3.17 20.45
CA VAL A 52 -32.68 2.26 20.47
C VAL A 52 -31.44 3.13 20.42
N ALA A 53 -30.71 3.11 21.53
CA ALA A 53 -29.47 3.82 21.73
C ALA A 53 -28.58 3.72 20.49
N THR A 54 -28.34 4.87 19.87
CA THR A 54 -27.20 5.12 18.99
C THR A 54 -25.94 4.91 19.82
N GLU A 55 -25.46 3.67 19.90
CA GLU A 55 -24.08 3.41 20.24
C GLU A 55 -23.25 3.82 19.03
N THR A 56 -22.79 5.06 19.06
CA THR A 56 -21.66 5.55 18.29
C THR A 56 -20.50 4.59 18.52
N ALA A 57 -20.32 3.63 17.61
CA ALA A 57 -19.19 2.74 17.59
C ALA A 57 -17.93 3.57 17.33
N THR A 58 -17.32 4.01 18.43
CA THR A 58 -15.96 4.53 18.45
C THR A 58 -15.04 3.37 18.09
N PRO A 59 -14.14 3.48 17.10
CA PRO A 59 -13.25 2.39 16.74
C PRO A 59 -12.39 2.04 17.96
N ALA A 60 -12.54 0.80 18.44
CA ALA A 60 -11.79 0.28 19.57
C ALA A 60 -10.30 0.30 19.23
N VAL A 61 -9.55 1.21 19.85
CA VAL A 61 -8.10 1.16 19.90
C VAL A 61 -7.75 -0.12 20.65
N SER A 62 -7.33 -1.14 19.91
CA SER A 62 -6.97 -2.45 20.43
C SER A 62 -5.91 -2.32 21.53
N SER A 63 -6.30 -2.52 22.79
CA SER A 63 -5.43 -2.50 23.99
C SER A 63 -4.65 -3.82 24.15
N GLN A 64 -4.14 -4.37 23.05
CA GLN A 64 -3.36 -5.60 23.06
C GLN A 64 -1.99 -5.33 23.71
N PRO A 65 -1.48 -6.24 24.57
CA PRO A 65 -0.13 -6.10 25.11
C PRO A 65 0.90 -6.13 23.98
N SER A 66 1.90 -5.24 24.04
CA SER A 66 2.95 -5.16 23.02
C SER A 66 3.75 -6.46 22.93
N THR A 67 4.20 -6.81 21.72
CA THR A 67 5.07 -7.95 21.45
C THR A 67 6.20 -7.59 20.49
N SER A 68 7.04 -8.57 20.15
CA SER A 68 8.15 -8.43 19.20
C SER A 68 7.90 -9.22 17.94
N ILE A 69 8.35 -8.68 16.82
CA ILE A 69 8.13 -9.21 15.47
C ILE A 69 9.47 -9.27 14.74
N ALA A 70 9.66 -10.33 13.96
CA ALA A 70 10.71 -10.43 12.97
C ALA A 70 10.10 -10.67 11.59
N LEU A 71 10.66 -10.00 10.57
CA LEU A 71 10.29 -10.21 9.17
C LEU A 71 11.41 -10.99 8.48
N SER A 72 11.06 -11.89 7.56
CA SER A 72 12.06 -12.52 6.67
C SER A 72 12.79 -11.47 5.84
N GLU A 73 12.04 -10.46 5.40
CA GLU A 73 12.50 -9.34 4.59
C GLU A 73 11.52 -8.17 4.71
N SER A 74 11.99 -6.96 4.45
CA SER A 74 11.14 -5.76 4.36
C SER A 74 11.06 -5.18 2.95
N ASN A 75 11.89 -5.67 2.02
CA ASN A 75 11.91 -5.23 0.63
C ASN A 75 12.02 -6.42 -0.32
N PHE A 76 11.27 -6.38 -1.41
CA PHE A 76 11.33 -7.37 -2.49
C PHE A 76 11.48 -6.70 -3.87
N ASP A 77 12.14 -7.36 -4.81
CA ASP A 77 12.22 -6.87 -6.19
C ASP A 77 11.62 -7.90 -7.15
N PHE A 78 10.52 -7.53 -7.81
CA PHE A 78 9.92 -8.34 -8.87
C PHE A 78 10.78 -8.37 -10.13
N GLY A 79 11.78 -7.49 -10.25
CA GLY A 79 12.59 -7.36 -11.45
C GLY A 79 11.74 -6.89 -12.63
N ASN A 80 11.95 -7.49 -13.80
CA ASN A 80 11.19 -7.13 -15.00
C ASN A 80 9.86 -7.87 -15.05
N ILE A 81 8.76 -7.12 -15.13
CA ILE A 81 7.39 -7.64 -15.31
C ILE A 81 6.76 -6.99 -16.54
N LYS A 82 5.76 -7.63 -17.15
CA LYS A 82 5.03 -7.04 -18.28
C LYS A 82 3.91 -6.14 -17.79
N LYS A 83 3.57 -5.14 -18.60
CA LYS A 83 2.39 -4.31 -18.36
C LYS A 83 1.13 -5.16 -18.39
N GLY A 84 0.30 -5.00 -17.36
CA GLY A 84 -0.92 -5.79 -17.16
C GLY A 84 -0.73 -7.07 -16.34
N ASP A 85 0.51 -7.40 -15.96
CA ASP A 85 0.76 -8.49 -15.01
C ASP A 85 0.17 -8.18 -13.63
N LYS A 86 -0.39 -9.22 -13.01
CA LYS A 86 -0.82 -9.22 -11.61
C LYS A 86 0.13 -10.10 -10.83
N VAL A 87 1.04 -9.48 -10.10
CA VAL A 87 2.07 -10.18 -9.32
C VAL A 87 1.77 -10.06 -7.83
N GLN A 88 2.34 -10.97 -7.03
CA GLN A 88 2.22 -10.92 -5.58
C GLN A 88 3.50 -11.38 -4.91
N HIS A 89 3.77 -10.86 -3.72
CA HIS A 89 4.85 -11.34 -2.86
C HIS A 89 4.36 -11.56 -1.44
N VAL A 90 4.89 -12.59 -0.79
CA VAL A 90 4.55 -12.97 0.57
C VAL A 90 5.72 -12.63 1.49
N TYR A 91 5.48 -11.73 2.43
CA TYR A 91 6.39 -11.40 3.51
C TYR A 91 6.06 -12.29 4.71
N GLU A 92 7.00 -13.14 5.12
CA GLU A 92 6.84 -13.99 6.29
C GLU A 92 7.09 -13.18 7.57
N VAL A 93 6.17 -13.32 8.51
CA VAL A 93 6.19 -12.66 9.81
C VAL A 93 6.36 -13.72 10.89
N THR A 94 7.31 -13.52 11.81
CA THR A 94 7.48 -14.38 12.99
C THR A 94 7.24 -13.57 14.26
N ASN A 95 6.38 -14.07 15.15
CA ASN A 95 6.25 -13.50 16.49
C ASN A 95 7.42 -13.97 17.36
N THR A 96 8.32 -13.04 17.70
CA THR A 96 9.51 -13.30 18.52
C THR A 96 9.33 -12.90 19.98
N GLY A 97 8.18 -12.32 20.33
CA GLY A 97 7.86 -11.90 21.69
C GLY A 97 7.12 -12.97 22.50
N LYS A 98 6.54 -12.53 23.62
CA LYS A 98 5.86 -13.39 24.61
C LYS A 98 4.33 -13.29 24.54
N ASN A 99 3.81 -12.23 23.94
CA ASN A 99 2.38 -12.02 23.74
C ASN A 99 1.99 -12.41 22.31
N PRO A 100 0.73 -12.77 22.04
CA PRO A 100 0.24 -12.94 20.67
C PRO A 100 0.47 -11.68 19.84
N LEU A 101 0.95 -11.86 18.60
CA LEU A 101 1.10 -10.78 17.63
C LEU A 101 -0.20 -10.66 16.84
N VAL A 102 -0.77 -9.47 16.82
CA VAL A 102 -2.00 -9.14 16.10
C VAL A 102 -1.67 -8.05 15.09
N ILE A 103 -1.87 -8.36 13.81
CA ILE A 103 -1.80 -7.40 12.73
C ILE A 103 -3.18 -6.77 12.61
N SER A 104 -3.31 -5.49 12.96
CA SER A 104 -4.59 -4.79 12.93
C SER A 104 -4.95 -4.29 11.54
N GLU A 105 -3.94 -3.84 10.78
CA GLU A 105 -4.14 -3.25 9.46
C GLU A 105 -2.87 -3.36 8.62
N VAL A 106 -3.05 -3.57 7.31
CA VAL A 106 -1.99 -3.38 6.31
C VAL A 106 -2.51 -2.35 5.32
N LYS A 107 -1.86 -1.18 5.27
CA LYS A 107 -2.30 -0.02 4.50
C LYS A 107 -1.33 0.24 3.34
N PRO A 108 -1.69 -0.09 2.10
CA PRO A 108 -0.86 0.22 0.94
C PRO A 108 -0.81 1.72 0.66
N GLY A 109 0.30 2.20 0.09
CA GLY A 109 0.47 3.61 -0.30
C GLY A 109 -0.33 4.01 -1.55
N CYS A 110 -0.80 3.06 -2.36
CA CYS A 110 -1.65 3.29 -3.53
C CYS A 110 -2.80 2.26 -3.59
N GLY A 111 -3.92 2.60 -4.22
CA GLY A 111 -4.99 1.63 -4.52
C GLY A 111 -4.63 0.55 -5.53
N CYS A 112 -3.42 0.63 -6.11
CA CYS A 112 -2.88 -0.36 -7.05
C CYS A 112 -2.28 -1.59 -6.38
N THR A 113 -2.19 -1.57 -5.05
CA THR A 113 -1.69 -2.67 -4.24
C THR A 113 -2.82 -3.14 -3.32
N ALA A 114 -3.13 -4.44 -3.34
CA ALA A 114 -4.11 -5.04 -2.45
C ALA A 114 -3.40 -5.93 -1.41
N PRO A 115 -3.65 -5.74 -0.11
CA PRO A 115 -3.04 -6.55 0.92
C PRO A 115 -3.93 -7.74 1.33
N ASP A 116 -3.31 -8.88 1.59
CA ASP A 116 -3.88 -10.00 2.34
C ASP A 116 -2.94 -10.33 3.51
N PHE A 117 -3.47 -10.72 4.67
CA PHE A 117 -2.64 -10.99 5.83
C PHE A 117 -3.34 -11.88 6.85
N THR A 118 -2.54 -12.61 7.65
CA THR A 118 -3.04 -13.42 8.77
C THR A 118 -3.87 -12.59 9.74
N LYS A 119 -5.16 -12.92 9.87
CA LYS A 119 -6.12 -12.18 10.72
C LYS A 119 -6.15 -12.72 12.14
N GLU A 120 -5.81 -13.99 12.31
CA GLU A 120 -5.72 -14.64 13.61
C GLU A 120 -4.48 -14.16 14.37
N PRO A 121 -4.54 -14.10 15.71
CA PRO A 121 -3.35 -13.82 16.51
C PRO A 121 -2.24 -14.86 16.27
N ILE A 122 -1.06 -14.38 15.89
CA ILE A 122 0.14 -15.21 15.69
C ILE A 122 0.77 -15.45 17.06
N LEU A 123 0.70 -16.68 17.56
CA LEU A 123 1.22 -17.05 18.89
C LEU A 123 2.76 -16.94 18.95
N PRO A 124 3.35 -16.83 20.16
CA PRO A 124 4.81 -16.81 20.35
C PRO A 124 5.54 -17.94 19.60
N GLY A 125 6.58 -17.58 18.85
CA GLY A 125 7.37 -18.51 18.03
C GLY A 125 6.65 -19.04 16.78
N LYS A 126 5.42 -18.61 16.50
CA LYS A 126 4.68 -18.97 15.29
C LYS A 126 4.85 -17.91 14.21
N LYS A 127 4.50 -18.33 13.00
CA LYS A 127 4.61 -17.56 11.77
C LYS A 127 3.23 -17.21 11.23
N GLY A 128 3.15 -16.06 10.59
CA GLY A 128 2.03 -15.61 9.76
C GLY A 128 2.57 -14.92 8.52
N ASN A 129 1.67 -14.49 7.64
CA ASN A 129 2.03 -13.97 6.33
C ASN A 129 1.35 -12.63 6.08
N ILE A 130 2.04 -11.78 5.31
CA ILE A 130 1.48 -10.58 4.68
C ILE A 130 1.76 -10.68 3.20
N THR A 131 0.72 -10.74 2.37
CA THR A 131 0.81 -10.79 0.91
C THR A 131 0.46 -9.44 0.34
N LEU A 132 1.33 -8.89 -0.51
CA LEU A 132 1.01 -7.69 -1.30
C LEU A 132 0.81 -8.10 -2.76
N HIS A 133 -0.40 -7.87 -3.27
CA HIS A 133 -0.74 -8.03 -4.69
C HIS A 133 -0.57 -6.71 -5.41
N PHE A 134 0.00 -6.71 -6.61
CA PHE A 134 0.23 -5.52 -7.42
C PHE A 134 -0.32 -5.72 -8.83
N ASP A 135 -1.15 -4.78 -9.27
CA ASP A 135 -1.65 -4.70 -10.65
C ASP A 135 -0.82 -3.66 -11.44
N SER A 136 -0.05 -4.14 -12.42
CA SER A 136 0.86 -3.31 -13.20
C SER A 136 0.20 -2.57 -14.38
N SER A 137 -1.12 -2.75 -14.61
CA SER A 137 -1.81 -2.28 -15.83
C SER A 137 -1.65 -0.79 -16.13
N ASN A 138 -1.50 0.03 -15.08
CA ASN A 138 -1.43 1.49 -15.17
C ASN A 138 -0.02 2.05 -14.92
N PHE A 139 1.01 1.21 -15.03
CA PHE A 139 2.40 1.60 -14.76
C PHE A 139 3.31 1.25 -15.94
N ASP A 140 4.42 1.95 -16.04
CA ASP A 140 5.47 1.78 -17.03
C ASP A 140 6.83 2.09 -16.37
N GLY A 141 7.90 1.38 -16.75
CA GLY A 141 9.24 1.60 -16.21
C GLY A 141 9.39 1.21 -14.73
N ASN A 142 10.40 1.77 -14.06
CA ASN A 142 10.67 1.45 -12.66
C ASN A 142 9.61 2.04 -11.71
N VAL A 143 9.10 1.19 -10.83
CA VAL A 143 8.23 1.60 -9.71
C VAL A 143 8.80 1.11 -8.40
N GLN A 144 8.50 1.88 -7.34
CA GLN A 144 8.65 1.46 -5.96
C GLN A 144 7.33 1.69 -5.26
N LYS A 145 6.88 0.68 -4.52
CA LYS A 145 5.63 0.70 -3.75
C LYS A 145 5.92 0.31 -2.31
N TYR A 146 4.99 0.66 -1.43
CA TYR A 146 5.09 0.32 -0.02
C TYR A 146 3.72 0.05 0.59
N ALA A 147 3.72 -0.67 1.71
CA ALA A 147 2.59 -0.81 2.60
C ALA A 147 3.03 -0.63 4.05
N ASP A 148 2.25 0.11 4.82
CA ASP A 148 2.45 0.31 6.25
C ASP A 148 1.64 -0.75 7.02
N VAL A 149 2.33 -1.52 7.86
CA VAL A 149 1.76 -2.61 8.66
C VAL A 149 1.60 -2.12 10.09
N TYR A 150 0.37 -2.15 10.59
CA TYR A 150 0.03 -1.82 11.96
C TYR A 150 -0.19 -3.12 12.75
N ALA A 151 0.51 -3.22 13.87
CA ALA A 151 0.43 -4.36 14.79
C ALA A 151 0.68 -3.89 16.23
N ASN A 152 0.39 -4.74 17.21
CA ASN A 152 0.68 -4.50 18.63
C ASN A 152 2.18 -4.64 18.96
N VAL A 153 3.01 -3.81 18.35
CA VAL A 153 4.46 -3.76 18.55
C VAL A 153 4.90 -2.34 18.88
N GLU A 154 6.04 -2.18 19.55
CA GLU A 154 6.51 -0.85 19.97
C GLU A 154 6.84 0.09 18.79
N LYS A 155 7.27 -0.48 17.66
CA LYS A 155 7.70 0.26 16.46
C LYS A 155 6.72 0.04 15.31
N ALA A 156 5.51 0.59 15.46
CA ALA A 156 4.50 0.63 14.40
C ALA A 156 4.40 2.05 13.79
N PRO A 157 4.11 2.20 12.49
CA PRO A 157 3.95 1.12 11.52
C PRO A 157 5.29 0.52 11.07
N ILE A 158 5.25 -0.73 10.63
CA ILE A 158 6.37 -1.40 9.96
C ILE A 158 6.18 -1.22 8.46
N LYS A 159 7.21 -0.73 7.77
CA LYS A 159 7.13 -0.49 6.33
C LYS A 159 7.63 -1.69 5.54
N LEU A 160 6.78 -2.23 4.67
CA LEU A 160 7.13 -3.19 3.63
C LEU A 160 7.23 -2.46 2.29
N THR A 161 8.20 -2.83 1.46
CA THR A 161 8.41 -2.23 0.14
C THR A 161 8.58 -3.29 -0.93
N PHE A 162 8.24 -2.94 -2.16
CA PHE A 162 8.68 -3.70 -3.33
C PHE A 162 9.02 -2.79 -4.51
N THR A 163 9.87 -3.29 -5.40
CA THR A 163 10.20 -2.66 -6.68
C THR A 163 9.82 -3.56 -7.84
N ALA A 164 9.61 -2.95 -9.00
CA ALA A 164 9.47 -3.63 -10.27
C ALA A 164 9.89 -2.71 -11.41
N ASN A 165 10.27 -3.28 -12.55
CA ASN A 165 10.47 -2.58 -13.81
C ASN A 165 9.43 -3.09 -14.82
N ILE A 166 8.43 -2.26 -15.13
CA ILE A 166 7.34 -2.62 -16.02
C ILE A 166 7.78 -2.40 -17.47
N GLN A 167 7.76 -3.47 -18.25
CA GLN A 167 8.05 -3.48 -19.68
C GLN A 167 6.75 -3.44 -20.48
N PRO A 168 6.74 -2.77 -21.64
CA PRO A 168 5.57 -2.71 -22.53
C PRO A 168 5.13 -4.09 -23.03
#